data_AF-A0A249T4W4-F1
#
_entry.id   AF-A0A249T4W4-F1
#
_cell.length_a   1.000
_cell.length_b   1.000
_cell.length_c   1.000
_cell.angle_alpha   90.00
_cell.angle_beta   90.00
_cell.angle_gamma   90.00
#
_symmetry.space_group_name_H-M   'P 1'
#
loop_
_entity.id
_entity.type
_entity.pdbx_description
1 polymer ?
#
loop_
_entity_poly.entity_id
_entity_poly.type
_entity_poly.pdbx_seq_one_letter_code
_entity_poly.pdbx_strand_id
1 'polypeptide(L)' 'MKAGTIRKIMRWVHIILSVPLIGYFYGPVATQPYAVYAIKYVFLPVVVLSGFWMWKGHLLKKWWRKAGS' A
#
# COMPACT_ATOMS: atom_id res chain seq x y z
N MET A 1 -17.82 -10.76 -0.15
CA MET A 1 -16.99 -10.63 1.07
C MET A 1 -17.50 -9.47 1.92
N LYS A 2 -17.56 -9.60 3.25
CA LYS A 2 -17.99 -8.48 4.12
C LYS A 2 -17.00 -7.31 3.99
N ALA A 3 -17.49 -6.07 4.00
CA ALA A 3 -16.65 -4.88 3.88
C ALA A 3 -15.55 -4.80 4.96
N GLY A 4 -15.83 -5.34 6.16
CA GLY A 4 -14.86 -5.47 7.24
C GLY A 4 -13.69 -6.42 6.91
N THR A 5 -13.95 -7.51 6.19
CA THR A 5 -12.92 -8.48 5.78
C THR A 5 -11.93 -7.86 4.79
N ILE A 6 -12.42 -7.09 3.80
CA ILE A 6 -11.57 -6.40 2.82
C ILE A 6 -10.65 -5.38 3.50
N ARG A 7 -11.18 -4.57 4.43
CA ARG A 7 -10.36 -3.62 5.20
C ARG A 7 -9.28 -4.30 6.02
N LYS A 8 -9.59 -5.47 6.60
CA LYS A 8 -8.62 -6.26 7.37
C LYS A 8 -7.50 -6.80 6.47
N ILE A 9 -7.85 -7.36 5.32
CA ILE A 9 -6.86 -7.84 4.33
C ILE A 9 -5.96 -6.70 3.86
N MET A 10 -6.54 -5.55 3.47
CA MET A 10 -5.76 -4.39 3.04
C MET A 10 -4.79 -3.88 4.10
N ARG A 11 -5.21 -3.87 5.38
CA ARG A 11 -4.32 -3.49 6.49
C ARG A 11 -3.13 -4.43 6.60
N TRP A 12 -3.38 -5.74 6.58
CA TRP A 12 -2.31 -6.73 6.67
C TRP A 12 -1.36 -6.66 5.47
N VAL A 13 -1.88 -6.51 4.26
CA VAL A 13 -1.06 -6.32 3.05
C VAL A 13 -0.18 -5.08 3.19
N HIS A 14 -0.74 -3.95 3.62
CA HIS A 14 0.02 -2.71 3.80
C HIS A 14 1.13 -2.86 4.84
N ILE A 15 0.85 -3.51 5.97
CA ILE A 15 1.83 -3.72 7.04
C ILE A 15 2.96 -4.63 6.56
N ILE A 16 2.64 -5.79 5.98
CA ILE A 16 3.62 -6.77 5.51
C ILE A 16 4.51 -6.17 4.42
N LEU A 17 3.92 -5.49 3.44
CA LEU A 17 4.67 -4.85 2.36
C LEU A 17 5.49 -3.64 2.81
N SER A 18 5.20 -3.06 3.99
CA SER A 18 6.02 -2.00 4.57
C SER A 18 7.28 -2.51 5.26
N VAL A 19 7.33 -3.79 5.65
CA VAL A 19 8.52 -4.36 6.34
C VAL A 19 9.80 -4.28 5.47
N PRO A 20 9.78 -4.64 4.17
CA PRO A 20 10.94 -4.44 3.30
C PRO A 20 11.42 -2.98 3.19
N LEU A 21 10.52 -1.99 3.27
CA LEU A 21 10.90 -0.58 3.25
C LEU A 21 11.76 -0.23 4.47
N ILE A 22 11.44 -0.79 5.65
CA ILE A 22 12.26 -0.60 6.86
C ILE A 22 13.66 -1.17 6.63
N GLY A 23 13.77 -2.36 6.04
CA GLY A 23 15.05 -2.97 5.67
C GLY A 23 15.84 -2.14 4.64
N TYR A 24 15.16 -1.38 3.78
CA TYR A 24 15.79 -0.44 2.86
C TYR A 24 16.33 0.82 3.54
N PHE A 25 15.62 1.38 4.52
CA PHE A 25 16.07 2.57 5.23
C PHE A 25 17.16 2.27 6.27
N TYR A 26 17.05 1.14 6.96
CA TYR A 26 17.88 0.85 8.14
C TYR A 26 18.75 -0.41 8.00
N GLY A 27 18.64 -1.15 6.90
CA GLY A 27 19.31 -2.43 6.71
C GLY A 27 20.17 -2.49 5.44
N PRO A 28 20.81 -3.64 5.19
CA PRO A 28 21.69 -3.85 4.04
C PRO A 28 20.92 -3.97 2.71
N VAL A 29 19.58 -3.89 2.71
CA VAL A 29 18.77 -4.01 1.49
C VAL A 29 19.12 -2.90 0.49
N ALA A 30 19.57 -1.74 0.97
CA ALA A 30 20.03 -0.63 0.13
C ALA A 30 21.29 -0.95 -0.69
N THR A 31 22.08 -1.97 -0.31
CA THR A 31 23.32 -2.31 -1.03
C THR A 31 23.11 -3.29 -2.17
N GLN A 32 21.92 -3.91 -2.28
CA GLN A 32 21.58 -4.85 -3.34
C GLN A 32 20.74 -4.15 -4.43
N PRO A 33 21.29 -3.89 -5.65
CA PRO A 33 20.61 -3.08 -6.66
C PRO A 33 19.22 -3.60 -7.03
N TYR A 34 19.08 -4.91 -7.22
CA TYR A 34 17.77 -5.53 -7.56
C TYR A 34 16.72 -5.33 -6.48
N ALA A 35 17.11 -5.38 -5.19
CA ALA A 35 16.19 -5.17 -4.09
C ALA A 35 15.74 -3.70 -4.01
N VAL A 36 16.66 -2.76 -4.28
CA VAL A 36 16.33 -1.34 -4.36
C VAL A 36 15.34 -1.04 -5.49
N TYR A 37 15.52 -1.65 -6.66
CA TYR A 37 14.57 -1.53 -7.77
C TYR A 37 13.17 -2.04 -7.38
N ALA A 38 13.10 -3.24 -6.79
CA ALA A 38 11.84 -3.79 -6.34
C ALA A 38 11.14 -2.85 -5.33
N ILE A 39 11.89 -2.29 -4.37
CA ILE A 39 11.31 -1.41 -3.36
C ILE A 39 10.78 -0.12 -3.97
N LYS A 40 11.56 0.54 -4.82
CA LYS A 40 11.17 1.83 -5.42
C LYS A 40 10.00 1.71 -6.39
N TYR A 41 9.96 0.65 -7.20
CA TYR A 41 9.01 0.54 -8.31
C TYR A 41 7.84 -0.42 -8.04
N VAL A 42 7.91 -1.26 -7.01
CA VAL A 42 6.85 -2.23 -6.67
C VAL A 42 6.32 -2.02 -5.27
N PHE A 43 7.17 -2.17 -4.23
CA PHE A 43 6.68 -2.13 -2.85
C PHE A 43 6.19 -0.74 -2.46
N LEU A 44 6.97 0.31 -2.73
CA LEU A 44 6.62 1.67 -2.36
C LEU A 44 5.31 2.14 -3.02
N PRO A 45 5.08 1.97 -4.34
CA PRO A 45 3.80 2.32 -4.96
C PRO A 45 2.63 1.52 -4.39
N VAL A 46 2.78 0.22 -4.15
CA VAL A 46 1.70 -0.63 -3.61
C VAL A 46 1.36 -0.24 -2.17
N VAL A 47 2.36 0.04 -1.33
CA VAL A 47 2.17 0.52 0.04
C VAL A 47 1.48 1.88 0.03
N VAL A 48 1.92 2.83 -0.80
CA VAL A 48 1.29 4.15 -0.91
C VAL A 48 -0.16 4.06 -1.38
N LEU A 49 -0.45 3.28 -2.42
CA LEU A 49 -1.81 3.10 -2.95
C LEU A 49 -2.73 2.41 -1.93
N SER A 50 -2.25 1.37 -1.27
CA SER A 50 -3.01 0.68 -0.22
C SER A 50 -3.27 1.60 0.98
N GLY A 51 -2.29 2.40 1.40
CA GLY A 51 -2.44 3.42 2.44
C GLY A 51 -3.46 4.49 2.08
N PHE A 52 -3.35 5.03 0.86
CA PHE A 52 -4.28 6.03 0.35
C PHE A 52 -5.71 5.50 0.26
N TRP A 53 -5.89 4.27 -0.18
CA TRP A 53 -7.21 3.62 -0.22
C TRP A 53 -7.77 3.36 1.19
N MET A 54 -6.95 2.97 2.16
CA MET A 54 -7.44 2.81 3.54
C MET A 54 -7.85 4.15 4.17
N TRP A 55 -7.11 5.22 3.87
CA TRP A 55 -7.40 6.56 4.38
C TRP A 55 -8.62 7.19 3.68
N LYS A 56 -8.57 7.35 2.35
CA LYS A 56 -9.58 8.06 1.56
C LYS A 56 -10.51 7.17 0.74
N GLY A 57 -10.42 5.84 0.82
CA GLY A 57 -11.27 4.94 0.02
C GLY A 57 -12.76 5.12 0.25
N HIS A 58 -13.17 5.59 1.44
CA HIS A 58 -14.56 5.94 1.71
C HIS A 58 -15.00 7.24 0.99
N LEU A 59 -14.10 8.21 0.84
CA LEU A 59 -14.34 9.45 0.07
C LEU A 59 -14.31 9.18 -1.43
N LEU A 60 -13.39 8.34 -1.90
CA LEU A 60 -13.30 7.90 -3.31
C LEU A 60 -14.59 7.21 -3.77
N LYS A 61 -15.13 6.29 -2.96
CA LYS A 61 -16.45 5.67 -3.24
C LYS A 61 -17.58 6.70 -3.27
N LYS A 62 -17.53 7.70 -2.39
CA LYS A 62 -18.54 8.77 -2.36
C LYS A 62 -18.43 9.66 -3.60
N TRP A 63 -17.22 9.99 -4.04
CA TRP A 63 -16.94 10.80 -5.22
C TRP A 63 -17.37 10.08 -6.50
N TRP A 64 -17.04 8.80 -6.64
CA TRP A 64 -17.48 7.96 -7.76
C TRP A 64 -18.99 7.83 -7.86
N ARG A 65 -19.70 7.70 -6.73
CA ARG A 65 -21.17 7.71 -6.72
C ARG A 65 -21.74 9.07 -7.16
N LYS A 66 -21.06 10.17 -6.84
CA LYS A 66 -21.53 11.53 -7.13
C LYS A 66 -21.21 11.98 -8.56
N ALA A 67 -20.14 11.45 -9.17
CA ALA A 67 -19.73 11.76 -10.53
C ALA A 67 -20.51 10.97 -11.60
N GLY A 68 -21.22 9.91 -11.21
CA GLY A 68 -22.10 9.12 -12.09
C GLY A 68 -23.59 9.42 -11.91
N SER A 69 -23.96 10.52 -11.23
CA SER A 69 -25.34 11.04 -11.11
C SER A 69 -25.44 12.37 -11.85
#